data_AF-A0A7W0W2N5-F1
#
_entry.id   AF-A0A7W0W2N5-F1
#
_cell.length_a   1.000
_cell.length_b   1.000
_cell.length_c   1.000
_cell.angle_alpha   90.00
_cell.angle_beta   90.00
_cell.angle_gamma   90.00
#
_symmetry.space_group_name_H-M   'P 1'
#
loop_
_entity.id
_entity.type
_entity.pdbx_description
1 polymer ?
#
loop_
_entity_poly.entity_id
_entity_poly.type
_entity_poly.pdbx_seq_one_letter_code
_entity_poly.pdbx_strand_id
1 'polypeptide(L)'
;VLTLLAVALAVTACKGKETGRDTTSAPSATIDTVLPPEQALARFRGTAPRVESLTAGTPTTDSLLKIFSRAVRTNDTAALVRLAMTRAEFADLYYPNHPRGKPPYDLSPQLMWYQLTENSEQGLRRLLAARGGRDLRITSVACSDTIRLSPTTAVLASCRTTGTARTADSAQAALFSGIIISGNTRKLVGYANRL
;
A
#
# COMPACT_ATOMS: atom_id res chain seq x y z
N VAL A 1 6.74 -56.84 -9.56
CA VAL A 1 7.13 -57.48 -8.29
C VAL A 1 6.68 -56.56 -7.17
N LEU A 2 5.44 -56.76 -6.70
CA LEU A 2 4.86 -56.11 -5.51
C LEU A 2 5.32 -56.90 -4.29
N THR A 3 5.80 -56.22 -3.26
CA THR A 3 6.12 -56.87 -1.98
C THR A 3 5.33 -56.15 -0.88
N LEU A 4 4.18 -56.76 -0.54
CA LEU A 4 3.48 -56.57 0.73
C LEU A 4 4.38 -57.07 1.85
N LEU A 5 4.58 -56.28 2.90
CA LEU A 5 4.98 -56.79 4.20
C LEU A 5 4.07 -56.18 5.28
N ALA A 6 3.09 -56.99 5.69
CA ALA A 6 2.30 -56.75 6.89
C ALA A 6 3.12 -57.26 8.09
N VAL A 7 3.34 -56.40 9.09
CA VAL A 7 3.88 -56.81 10.39
C VAL A 7 2.87 -56.40 11.46
N ALA A 8 2.19 -57.41 11.99
CA ALA A 8 1.35 -57.32 13.17
C ALA A 8 2.26 -57.24 14.40
N LEU A 9 2.13 -56.18 15.20
CA LEU A 9 2.78 -56.05 16.50
C LEU A 9 1.72 -55.97 17.59
N ALA A 10 1.87 -56.90 18.53
CA ALA A 10 0.94 -57.24 19.59
C ALA A 10 0.69 -56.09 20.57
N VAL A 11 -0.58 -55.93 20.92
CA VAL A 11 -1.05 -54.97 21.93
C VAL A 11 -0.72 -55.52 23.32
N THR A 12 0.32 -54.99 23.94
CA THR A 12 0.58 -55.21 25.37
C THR A 12 -0.19 -54.17 26.18
N ALA A 13 -1.20 -54.63 26.92
CA ALA A 13 -2.02 -53.83 27.80
C ALA A 13 -1.24 -53.44 29.06
N CYS A 14 -0.58 -52.28 29.04
CA CYS A 14 -0.14 -51.62 30.27
C CYS A 14 -1.32 -50.85 30.87
N LYS A 15 -1.86 -51.44 31.95
CA LYS A 15 -2.88 -50.88 32.84
C LYS A 15 -2.29 -49.66 33.57
N GLY A 16 -2.32 -48.51 32.89
CA GLY A 16 -1.89 -47.22 33.40
C GLY A 16 -3.03 -46.54 34.19
N LYS A 17 -2.83 -46.49 35.50
CA LYS A 17 -3.58 -45.76 36.54
C LYS A 17 -4.29 -44.50 36.02
N GLU A 18 -5.63 -44.47 36.14
CA GLU A 18 -6.44 -43.26 36.00
C GLU A 18 -6.03 -42.26 37.09
N THR A 19 -5.11 -41.36 36.76
CA THR A 19 -4.92 -40.10 37.49
C THR A 19 -5.90 -39.09 36.92
N GLY A 20 -6.70 -38.54 37.82
CA GLY A 20 -7.79 -37.62 37.54
C GLY A 20 -7.44 -36.57 36.48
N ARG A 21 -8.41 -36.34 35.61
CA ARG A 21 -8.47 -35.18 34.74
C ARG A 21 -8.56 -33.94 35.65
N ASP A 22 -7.42 -33.46 36.13
CA ASP A 22 -7.26 -32.08 36.53
C ASP A 22 -7.52 -31.25 35.27
N THR A 23 -8.74 -30.75 35.16
CA THR A 23 -9.06 -29.58 34.35
C THR A 23 -8.38 -28.37 34.98
N THR A 24 -7.04 -28.35 34.97
CA THR A 24 -6.32 -27.08 34.95
C THR A 24 -6.51 -26.56 33.53
N SER A 25 -7.62 -25.82 33.35
CA SER A 25 -7.78 -24.93 32.21
C SER A 25 -6.50 -24.13 32.10
N ALA A 26 -5.68 -24.44 31.09
CA ALA A 26 -4.59 -23.57 30.70
C ALA A 26 -5.23 -22.18 30.55
N PRO A 27 -4.67 -21.12 31.17
CA PRO A 27 -5.24 -19.79 31.03
C PRO A 27 -5.41 -19.55 29.54
N SER A 28 -6.65 -19.27 29.12
CA SER A 28 -6.98 -18.93 27.74
C SER A 28 -5.88 -18.01 27.24
N ALA A 29 -5.09 -18.48 26.26
CA ALA A 29 -4.13 -17.65 25.58
C ALA A 29 -4.90 -16.41 25.16
N THR A 30 -4.60 -15.28 25.80
CA THR A 30 -5.30 -14.02 25.55
C THR A 30 -5.03 -13.70 24.10
N ILE A 31 -6.04 -13.91 23.25
CA ILE A 31 -5.95 -13.67 21.83
C ILE A 31 -5.61 -12.20 21.64
N ASP A 32 -4.52 -12.00 20.90
CA ASP A 32 -3.81 -10.75 20.61
C ASP A 32 -4.71 -9.51 20.67
N THR A 33 -4.44 -8.65 21.64
CA THR A 33 -5.16 -7.39 21.80
C THR A 33 -4.96 -6.56 20.54
N VAL A 34 -6.04 -6.26 19.83
CA VAL A 34 -6.03 -5.22 18.78
C VAL A 34 -5.52 -3.95 19.44
N LEU A 35 -4.29 -3.55 19.08
CA LEU A 35 -3.68 -2.34 19.63
C LEU A 35 -4.59 -1.14 19.31
N PRO A 36 -4.83 -0.23 20.28
CA PRO A 36 -5.51 1.03 19.99
C PRO A 36 -4.84 1.73 18.78
N PRO A 37 -5.60 2.40 17.89
CA PRO A 37 -5.08 2.95 16.65
C PRO A 37 -3.84 3.85 16.82
N GLU A 38 -3.77 4.61 17.91
CA GLU A 38 -2.62 5.46 18.23
C GLU A 38 -1.36 4.66 18.56
N GLN A 39 -1.50 3.57 19.33
CA GLN A 39 -0.38 2.67 19.66
C GLN A 39 0.08 1.90 18.42
N ALA A 40 -0.86 1.43 17.60
CA ALA A 40 -0.56 0.81 16.32
C ALA A 40 0.20 1.77 15.39
N LEU A 41 -0.18 3.05 15.38
CA LEU A 41 0.48 4.08 14.59
C LEU A 41 1.85 4.46 15.14
N ALA A 42 2.02 4.57 16.46
CA ALA A 42 3.32 4.77 17.09
C ALA A 42 4.28 3.62 16.75
N ARG A 43 3.82 2.37 16.85
CA ARG A 43 4.59 1.19 16.44
C ARG A 43 4.91 1.19 14.95
N PHE A 44 3.96 1.60 14.10
CA PHE A 44 4.16 1.68 12.66
C PHE A 44 5.24 2.70 12.26
N ARG A 45 5.28 3.85 12.94
CA ARG A 45 6.30 4.88 12.76
C ARG A 45 7.69 4.38 13.19
N GLY A 46 7.76 3.63 14.30
CA GLY A 46 9.03 3.17 14.85
C GLY A 46 9.93 4.36 15.19
N THR A 47 11.16 4.35 14.69
CA THR A 47 12.14 5.45 14.87
C THR A 47 12.15 6.47 13.73
N ALA A 48 11.22 6.38 12.78
CA ALA A 48 11.18 7.29 11.65
C ALA A 48 10.91 8.74 12.13
N PRO A 49 11.59 9.75 11.55
CA PRO A 49 11.34 11.13 11.87
C PRO A 49 9.90 11.52 11.51
N ARG A 50 9.32 12.40 12.31
CA ARG A 50 8.03 13.00 12.01
C ARG A 50 8.15 13.94 10.82
N VAL A 51 7.14 13.93 9.97
CA VAL A 51 7.05 14.86 8.84
C VAL A 51 5.79 15.71 8.95
N GLU A 52 5.96 17.02 8.76
CA GLU A 52 4.85 17.98 8.75
C GLU A 52 4.43 18.36 7.32
N SER A 53 5.23 17.97 6.32
CA SER A 53 4.97 18.27 4.92
C SER A 53 5.53 17.18 4.00
N LEU A 54 5.04 17.17 2.76
CA LEU A 54 5.55 16.28 1.72
C LEU A 54 6.99 16.66 1.36
N THR A 55 7.89 15.70 1.44
CA THR A 55 9.31 15.85 1.11
C THR A 55 9.51 15.62 -0.39
N ALA A 56 10.23 16.55 -1.03
CA ALA A 56 10.59 16.48 -2.44
C ALA A 56 9.40 16.32 -3.42
N GLY A 57 8.22 16.85 -3.06
CA GLY A 57 7.09 16.92 -3.98
C GLY A 57 7.15 18.12 -4.92
N THR A 58 6.09 18.31 -5.70
CA THR A 58 6.00 19.37 -6.73
C THR A 58 4.95 20.42 -6.40
N PRO A 59 5.13 21.68 -6.84
CA PRO A 59 4.22 22.78 -6.52
C PRO A 59 2.88 22.71 -7.27
N THR A 60 2.81 22.04 -8.42
CA THR A 60 1.61 21.95 -9.25
C THR A 60 1.42 20.55 -9.82
N THR A 61 0.17 20.20 -10.12
CA THR A 61 -0.17 18.94 -10.79
C THR A 61 0.56 18.80 -12.12
N ASP A 62 0.64 19.87 -12.92
CA ASP A 62 1.36 19.87 -14.19
C ASP A 62 2.85 19.57 -14.02
N SER A 63 3.48 20.12 -12.96
CA SER A 63 4.88 19.83 -12.66
C SER A 63 5.06 18.36 -12.28
N LEU A 64 4.13 17.80 -11.49
CA LEU A 64 4.12 16.38 -11.14
C LEU A 64 4.04 15.50 -12.39
N LEU A 65 3.11 15.80 -13.29
CA LEU A 65 2.89 15.05 -14.53
C LEU A 65 4.10 15.15 -15.48
N LYS A 66 4.73 16.32 -15.59
CA LYS A 66 5.95 16.52 -16.40
C LYS A 66 7.10 15.66 -15.89
N ILE A 67 7.34 15.64 -14.57
CA ILE A 67 8.41 14.81 -13.97
C ILE A 67 8.08 13.33 -14.12
N PHE A 68 6.83 12.93 -13.88
CA PHE A 68 6.37 11.55 -14.08
C PHE A 68 6.58 11.08 -15.52
N SER A 69 6.06 11.82 -16.51
CA SER A 69 6.21 11.50 -17.94
C SER A 69 7.68 11.40 -18.34
N ARG A 70 8.52 12.32 -17.86
CA ARG A 70 9.97 12.26 -18.09
C ARG A 70 10.56 10.97 -17.51
N ALA A 71 10.27 10.66 -16.26
CA ALA A 71 10.84 9.51 -15.56
C ALA A 71 10.42 8.17 -16.21
N VAL A 72 9.16 8.04 -16.66
CA VAL A 72 8.74 6.85 -17.43
C VAL A 72 9.50 6.76 -18.76
N ARG A 73 9.58 7.86 -19.51
CA ARG A 73 10.24 7.90 -20.82
C ARG A 73 11.74 7.61 -20.72
N THR A 74 12.41 8.03 -19.64
CA THR A 74 13.83 7.73 -19.40
C THR A 74 14.06 6.47 -18.59
N ASN A 75 13.00 5.72 -18.27
CA ASN A 75 13.03 4.53 -17.41
C ASN A 75 13.75 4.78 -16.05
N ASP A 76 13.60 5.99 -15.50
CA ASP A 76 14.22 6.42 -14.25
C ASP A 76 13.36 5.96 -13.06
N THR A 77 13.63 4.73 -12.62
CA THR A 77 12.92 4.09 -11.51
C THR A 77 13.12 4.83 -10.20
N ALA A 78 14.31 5.41 -9.97
CA ALA A 78 14.60 6.17 -8.77
C ALA A 78 13.79 7.47 -8.71
N ALA A 79 13.62 8.17 -9.84
CA ALA A 79 12.74 9.33 -9.92
C ALA A 79 11.28 8.95 -9.69
N LEU A 80 10.82 7.84 -10.26
CA LEU A 80 9.46 7.35 -10.01
C LEU A 80 9.26 7.10 -8.51
N VAL A 81 10.09 6.29 -7.87
CA VAL A 81 9.98 6.01 -6.43
C VAL A 81 9.93 7.29 -5.58
N ARG A 82 10.71 8.32 -5.92
CA ARG A 82 10.69 9.63 -5.22
C ARG A 82 9.37 10.40 -5.38
N LEU A 83 8.65 10.21 -6.48
CA LEU A 83 7.34 10.85 -6.70
C LEU A 83 6.24 10.26 -5.82
N ALA A 84 6.40 9.02 -5.36
CA ALA A 84 5.42 8.36 -4.50
C ALA A 84 5.57 8.79 -3.04
N MET A 85 4.44 8.77 -2.33
CA MET A 85 4.38 9.00 -0.89
C MET A 85 5.24 7.98 -0.14
N THR A 86 6.04 8.46 0.80
CA THR A 86 6.89 7.66 1.67
C THR A 86 6.11 7.11 2.86
N ARG A 87 6.71 6.15 3.56
CA ARG A 87 6.14 5.58 4.80
C ARG A 87 5.91 6.65 5.88
N ALA A 88 6.83 7.61 6.02
CA ALA A 88 6.71 8.70 7.00
C ALA A 88 5.57 9.65 6.64
N GLU A 89 5.49 10.09 5.38
CA GLU A 89 4.37 10.91 4.88
C GLU A 89 3.03 10.19 5.02
N PHE A 90 2.99 8.87 4.78
CA PHE A 90 1.82 8.07 5.04
C PHE A 90 1.41 8.12 6.52
N ALA A 91 2.37 7.91 7.43
CA ALA A 91 2.10 7.85 8.86
C ALA A 91 1.61 9.19 9.43
N ASP A 92 2.14 10.31 8.95
CA ASP A 92 1.88 11.63 9.53
C ASP A 92 0.82 12.43 8.77
N LEU A 93 0.76 12.33 7.44
CA LEU A 93 -0.10 13.19 6.61
C LEU A 93 -1.31 12.45 6.04
N TYR A 94 -1.21 11.14 5.81
CA TYR A 94 -2.27 10.35 5.18
C TYR A 94 -3.14 9.61 6.18
N TYR A 95 -2.54 8.66 6.91
CA TYR A 95 -3.25 7.68 7.74
C TYR A 95 -4.11 8.28 8.87
N PRO A 96 -3.62 9.25 9.68
CA PRO A 96 -4.31 9.64 10.92
C PRO A 96 -5.76 10.07 10.75
N ASN A 97 -6.07 10.67 9.59
CA ASN A 97 -7.39 11.21 9.26
C ASN A 97 -8.02 10.52 8.04
N HIS A 98 -7.43 9.45 7.52
CA HIS A 98 -8.00 8.73 6.39
C HIS A 98 -9.24 7.94 6.84
N PRO A 99 -10.39 8.01 6.14
CA PRO A 99 -11.63 7.33 6.55
C PRO A 99 -11.49 5.83 6.79
N ARG A 100 -10.65 5.15 5.99
CA ARG A 100 -10.37 3.71 6.16
C ARG A 100 -9.64 3.33 7.46
N GLY A 101 -8.93 4.27 8.09
CA GLY A 101 -8.29 4.06 9.40
C GLY A 101 -9.20 4.46 10.58
N LYS A 102 -10.49 4.74 10.30
CA LYS A 102 -11.52 5.10 11.25
C LYS A 102 -12.68 4.10 11.17
N PRO A 103 -13.60 4.10 12.15
CA PRO A 103 -14.80 3.28 12.06
C PRO A 103 -15.61 3.61 10.79
N PRO A 104 -16.26 2.61 10.16
CA PRO A 104 -16.39 1.21 10.60
C PRO A 104 -15.26 0.28 10.11
N TYR A 105 -14.29 0.80 9.34
CA TYR A 105 -13.27 -0.04 8.71
C TYR A 105 -12.11 -0.35 9.66
N ASP A 106 -11.67 0.64 10.44
CA ASP A 106 -10.62 0.54 11.46
C ASP A 106 -9.36 -0.22 10.99
N LEU A 107 -8.97 -0.01 9.72
CA LEU A 107 -7.79 -0.67 9.19
C LEU A 107 -6.53 -0.17 9.89
N SER A 108 -5.70 -1.10 10.35
CA SER A 108 -4.42 -0.77 10.97
C SER A 108 -3.48 -0.04 9.99
N PRO A 109 -2.56 0.81 10.48
CA PRO A 109 -1.65 1.55 9.61
C PRO A 109 -0.72 0.61 8.85
N GLN A 110 -0.32 -0.49 9.48
CA GLN A 110 0.50 -1.53 8.86
C GLN A 110 -0.23 -2.19 7.68
N LEU A 111 -1.50 -2.55 7.85
CA LEU A 111 -2.28 -3.19 6.78
C LEU A 111 -2.57 -2.21 5.64
N MET A 112 -2.97 -0.97 5.96
CA MET A 112 -3.22 0.06 4.94
C MET A 112 -1.97 0.39 4.13
N TRP A 113 -0.81 0.53 4.79
CA TRP A 113 0.45 0.75 4.11
C TRP A 113 0.84 -0.42 3.22
N TYR A 114 0.75 -1.65 3.73
CA TYR A 114 1.04 -2.87 2.98
C TYR A 114 0.18 -2.95 1.71
N GLN A 115 -1.14 -2.78 1.83
CA GLN A 115 -2.04 -2.77 0.68
C GLN A 115 -1.68 -1.67 -0.33
N LEU A 116 -1.28 -0.49 0.15
CA LEU A 116 -0.87 0.61 -0.71
C LEU A 116 0.43 0.29 -1.46
N THR A 117 1.46 -0.20 -0.76
CA THR A 117 2.77 -0.48 -1.35
C THR A 117 2.72 -1.65 -2.30
N GLU A 118 2.05 -2.75 -1.95
CA GLU A 118 1.94 -3.93 -2.82
C GLU A 118 1.27 -3.58 -4.17
N ASN A 119 0.15 -2.85 -4.11
CA ASN A 119 -0.55 -2.40 -5.31
C ASN A 119 0.30 -1.42 -6.13
N SER A 120 1.00 -0.51 -5.45
CA SER A 120 1.87 0.48 -6.08
C SER A 120 3.06 -0.16 -6.77
N GLU A 121 3.73 -1.13 -6.15
CA GLU A 121 4.87 -1.83 -6.73
C GLU A 121 4.47 -2.67 -7.94
N GLN A 122 3.35 -3.41 -7.85
CA GLN A 122 2.80 -4.14 -8.99
C GLN A 122 2.44 -3.19 -10.15
N GLY A 123 1.80 -2.06 -9.83
CA GLY A 123 1.45 -1.02 -10.79
C GLY A 123 2.68 -0.41 -11.48
N LEU A 124 3.73 -0.11 -10.71
CA LEU A 124 4.98 0.43 -11.23
C LEU A 124 5.66 -0.54 -12.19
N ARG A 125 5.75 -1.82 -11.83
CA ARG A 125 6.32 -2.86 -12.70
C ARG A 125 5.55 -2.96 -14.02
N ARG A 126 4.22 -2.96 -13.97
CA ARG A 126 3.36 -3.00 -15.16
C ARG A 126 3.53 -1.74 -16.02
N LEU A 127 3.60 -0.57 -15.39
CA LEU A 127 3.79 0.71 -16.08
C LEU A 127 5.11 0.72 -16.85
N LEU A 128 6.19 0.31 -16.20
CA LEU A 128 7.52 0.25 -16.81
C LEU A 128 7.60 -0.80 -17.92
N ALA A 129 6.99 -1.97 -17.73
CA ALA A 129 6.92 -2.99 -18.78
C ALA A 129 6.17 -2.50 -20.02
N ALA A 130 5.07 -1.75 -19.83
CA ALA A 130 4.24 -1.27 -20.93
C ALA A 130 4.78 0.00 -21.60
N ARG A 131 5.39 0.92 -20.83
CA ARG A 131 5.68 2.30 -21.26
C ARG A 131 7.11 2.77 -20.94
N GLY A 132 7.87 2.04 -20.14
CA GLY A 132 9.25 2.40 -19.79
C GLY A 132 10.13 2.53 -21.03
N GLY A 133 10.91 3.62 -21.12
CA GLY A 133 11.76 3.87 -22.28
C GLY A 133 11.02 4.30 -23.56
N ARG A 134 9.69 4.42 -23.51
CA ARG A 134 8.83 4.81 -24.64
C ARG A 134 8.34 6.24 -24.46
N ASP A 135 7.95 6.88 -25.56
CA ASP A 135 7.36 8.20 -25.49
C ASP A 135 6.01 8.16 -24.77
N LEU A 136 5.86 9.01 -23.75
CA LEU A 136 4.67 9.14 -22.94
C LEU A 136 4.46 10.62 -22.64
N ARG A 137 3.42 11.20 -23.25
CA ARG A 137 3.00 12.57 -22.95
C ARG A 137 1.62 12.55 -22.34
N ILE A 138 1.54 12.93 -21.07
CA ILE A 138 0.26 13.18 -20.39
C ILE A 138 -0.13 14.63 -20.65
N THR A 139 -1.35 14.84 -21.13
CA THR A 139 -1.91 16.16 -21.42
C THR A 139 -2.84 16.64 -20.31
N SER A 140 -3.53 15.72 -19.62
CA SER A 140 -4.41 16.07 -18.51
C SER A 140 -4.55 14.93 -17.51
N VAL A 141 -5.00 15.27 -16.30
CA VAL A 141 -5.47 14.32 -15.29
C VAL A 141 -6.83 14.78 -14.78
N ALA A 142 -7.75 13.83 -14.65
CA ALA A 142 -9.04 14.04 -14.02
C ALA A 142 -9.17 13.05 -12.86
N CYS A 143 -9.57 13.53 -11.68
CA CYS A 143 -9.78 12.72 -10.48
C CYS A 143 -11.24 12.91 -10.04
N SER A 144 -11.97 11.82 -9.82
CA SER A 144 -13.40 11.90 -9.51
C SER A 144 -13.68 12.19 -8.04
N ASP A 145 -12.73 11.89 -7.16
CA ASP A 145 -12.93 11.91 -5.72
C ASP A 145 -11.91 12.80 -5.02
N THR A 146 -12.34 13.48 -3.97
CA THR A 146 -11.45 14.24 -3.08
C THR A 146 -11.71 13.82 -1.63
N ILE A 147 -10.67 13.31 -0.97
CA ILE A 147 -10.69 12.97 0.44
C ILE A 147 -9.96 14.07 1.20
N ARG A 148 -10.69 14.83 2.01
CA ARG A 148 -10.09 15.87 2.87
C ARG A 148 -9.54 15.19 4.14
N LEU A 149 -8.25 15.37 4.41
CA LEU A 149 -7.58 14.79 5.58
C LEU A 149 -7.31 15.83 6.66
N SER A 150 -7.07 17.09 6.26
CA SER A 150 -6.95 18.24 7.15
C SER A 150 -7.25 19.52 6.35
N PRO A 151 -7.27 20.72 6.97
CA PRO A 151 -7.41 21.98 6.23
C PRO A 151 -6.36 22.16 5.12
N THR A 152 -5.14 21.67 5.35
CA THR A 152 -4.00 21.82 4.41
C THR A 152 -3.72 20.55 3.59
N THR A 153 -4.33 19.41 3.94
CA THR A 153 -4.02 18.12 3.32
C THR A 153 -5.25 17.44 2.74
N ALA A 154 -5.15 17.02 1.48
CA ALA A 154 -6.21 16.31 0.77
C ALA A 154 -5.63 15.28 -0.20
N VAL A 155 -6.45 14.30 -0.57
CA VAL A 155 -6.12 13.30 -1.59
C VAL A 155 -7.10 13.43 -2.74
N LEU A 156 -6.60 13.67 -3.94
CA LEU A 156 -7.34 13.48 -5.17
C LEU A 156 -7.24 12.00 -5.54
N ALA A 157 -8.36 11.29 -5.53
CA ALA A 157 -8.41 9.84 -5.75
C ALA A 157 -9.06 9.51 -7.09
N SER A 158 -8.92 8.24 -7.52
CA SER A 158 -9.54 7.72 -8.75
C SER A 158 -9.09 8.51 -10.00
N CYS A 159 -7.80 8.85 -10.04
CA CYS A 159 -7.25 9.69 -11.10
C CYS A 159 -7.08 8.92 -12.42
N ARG A 160 -7.51 9.52 -13.53
CA ARG A 160 -7.29 9.05 -14.89
C ARG A 160 -6.51 10.09 -15.68
N THR A 161 -5.49 9.64 -16.38
CA THR A 161 -4.66 10.48 -17.24
C THR A 161 -5.11 10.36 -18.67
N THR A 162 -5.15 11.49 -19.38
CA THR A 162 -5.28 11.53 -20.83
C THR A 162 -3.91 11.89 -21.41
N GLY A 163 -3.52 11.22 -22.49
CA GLY A 163 -2.23 11.47 -23.11
C GLY A 163 -2.11 10.75 -24.44
N THR A 164 -1.04 11.06 -25.17
CA THR A 164 -0.73 10.42 -26.44
C THR A 164 0.41 9.41 -26.24
N ALA A 165 0.21 8.21 -26.78
CA ALA A 165 1.30 7.34 -27.18
C ALA A 165 1.52 7.52 -28.69
N ARG A 166 2.72 7.22 -29.23
CA ARG A 166 2.98 7.30 -30.69
C ARG A 166 2.01 6.47 -31.55
N THR A 167 1.30 5.51 -30.94
CA THR A 167 0.14 4.84 -31.55
C THR A 167 -1.10 5.68 -31.22
N ALA A 168 -1.75 6.23 -32.26
CA ALA A 168 -2.73 7.33 -32.25
C ALA A 168 -3.96 7.24 -31.32
N ASP A 169 -4.03 6.28 -30.40
CA ASP A 169 -5.05 6.24 -29.36
C ASP A 169 -4.66 7.16 -28.19
N SER A 170 -5.35 8.29 -28.08
CA SER A 170 -5.47 8.98 -26.79
C SER A 170 -6.33 8.14 -25.87
N ALA A 171 -5.71 7.14 -25.23
CA ALA A 171 -6.39 6.31 -24.25
C ALA A 171 -6.37 7.00 -22.89
N GLN A 172 -7.54 7.12 -22.26
CA GLN A 172 -7.59 7.38 -20.82
C GLN A 172 -7.06 6.14 -20.09
N ALA A 173 -6.06 6.32 -19.23
CA ALA A 173 -5.50 5.25 -18.42
C ALA A 173 -5.37 5.68 -16.97
N ALA A 174 -5.55 4.75 -16.04
CA ALA A 174 -5.16 4.97 -14.66
C ALA A 174 -3.68 4.59 -14.53
N LEU A 175 -2.77 5.56 -14.58
CA LEU A 175 -1.32 5.29 -14.43
C LEU A 175 -0.87 5.36 -12.97
N PHE A 176 -1.61 6.09 -12.13
CA PHE A 176 -1.38 6.24 -10.70
C PHE A 176 -2.72 6.28 -9.96
N SER A 177 -2.71 5.92 -8.67
CA SER A 177 -3.95 5.74 -7.88
C SER A 177 -4.55 7.04 -7.37
N GLY A 178 -3.72 8.09 -7.22
CA GLY A 178 -4.15 9.37 -6.72
C GLY A 178 -2.99 10.34 -6.49
N ILE A 179 -3.33 11.56 -6.09
CA ILE A 179 -2.40 12.63 -5.77
C ILE A 179 -2.68 13.10 -4.34
N ILE A 180 -1.68 13.04 -3.46
CA ILE A 180 -1.74 13.70 -2.17
C ILE A 180 -1.25 15.14 -2.32
N ILE A 181 -2.00 16.07 -1.74
CA ILE A 181 -1.71 17.49 -1.67
C ILE A 181 -1.53 17.85 -0.20
N SER A 182 -0.43 18.50 0.15
CA SER A 182 -0.22 19.06 1.49
C SER A 182 0.41 20.45 1.36
N GLY A 183 -0.33 21.49 1.76
CA GLY A 183 0.02 22.87 1.46
C GLY A 183 0.15 23.08 -0.05
N ASN A 184 1.32 23.56 -0.48
CA ASN A 184 1.61 23.77 -1.91
C ASN A 184 2.24 22.55 -2.58
N THR A 185 2.55 21.49 -1.84
CA THR A 185 3.31 20.36 -2.34
C THR A 185 2.40 19.20 -2.74
N ARG A 186 2.78 18.47 -3.80
CA ARG A 186 2.03 17.35 -4.37
C ARG A 186 2.93 16.15 -4.61
N LYS A 187 2.42 14.96 -4.32
CA LYS A 187 3.05 13.66 -4.61
C LYS A 187 2.01 12.65 -5.06
N LEU A 188 2.45 11.56 -5.67
CA LEU A 188 1.58 10.43 -5.99
C LEU A 188 1.29 9.63 -4.73
N VAL A 189 0.04 9.19 -4.56
CA VAL A 189 -0.34 8.24 -3.49
C VAL A 189 0.30 6.87 -3.76
N GLY A 190 0.35 6.47 -5.03
CA GLY A 190 0.99 5.24 -5.50
C GLY A 190 0.68 5.02 -6.98
N TYR A 191 1.16 3.91 -7.54
CA TYR A 191 0.88 3.53 -8.92
C TYR A 191 -0.39 2.70 -9.03
N ALA A 192 -1.07 2.79 -10.17
CA ALA A 192 -2.29 2.05 -10.40
C ALA A 192 -1.98 0.59 -10.74
N ASN A 193 -2.66 -0.34 -10.06
CA ASN A 193 -2.51 -1.78 -10.31
C ASN A 193 -3.36 -2.26 -11.51
N ARG A 194 -4.12 -1.39 -12.16
CA ARG A 194 -4.86 -1.68 -13.40
C ARG A 194 -4.53 -0.57 -14.40
N LEU A 195 -3.86 -0.94 -15.50
CA LEU A 195 -3.51 -0.05 -16.60
C LEU A 195 -4.54 -0.16 -17.73
#